data_AF-A8JBH2-F1
#
_entry.id   AF-A8JBH2-F1
#
_cell.length_a   1.000
_cell.length_b   1.000
_cell.length_c   1.000
_cell.angle_alpha   90.00
_cell.angle_beta   90.00
_cell.angle_gamma   90.00
#
_symmetry.space_group_name_H-M   'P 1'
#
loop_
_entity.id
_entity.type
_entity.pdbx_description
1 polymer ?
#
loop_
_entity_poly.entity_id
_entity_poly.type
_entity_poly.pdbx_seq_one_letter_code
_entity_poly.pdbx_strand_id
1 'polypeptide(L)'
;MRTGPNDAAGQKLTQRTRHAAAAAAASQQHPYGAHPYYQQGQAPEVAAPMTRAGGEGAPPPPHWQLPVELRNAASDKLVLPSRAALTALLSLPLLLWAGAVGAGCLHWESELPDGASKRDFEHPLIWFDRRVFRVWGPLLPLLPFLIRVAALNLRRRPQPGGGVLLRPAASLAVQAGLTYGIIIVVRLLLYGGHVALQRGAGVYLVSDHLLLAASVVACFQSELVLCFSDAHKSELLARHDPGAGAAQVAVVSGLVSSVFVLVALYGDMYCTARWYHHPGENLASLGLGAVVFQLPVLVWLMRQARFVPAA
;
A
#
# COMPACT_ATOMS: atom_id res chain seq x y z
N MET A 1 -20.28 7.98 68.88
CA MET A 1 -21.06 8.24 67.64
C MET A 1 -20.20 7.80 66.47
N ARG A 2 -20.44 6.62 65.89
CA ARG A 2 -21.42 6.25 64.83
C ARG A 2 -20.87 6.50 63.42
N THR A 3 -20.61 5.36 62.71
CA THR A 3 -20.91 5.02 61.29
C THR A 3 -20.36 5.92 60.17
N GLY A 4 -19.74 5.45 59.08
CA GLY A 4 -19.52 4.11 58.51
C GLY A 4 -18.79 4.23 57.15
N PRO A 5 -18.40 3.11 56.50
CA PRO A 5 -17.65 3.11 55.24
C PRO A 5 -18.57 3.04 54.00
N ASN A 6 -18.18 3.70 52.91
CA ASN A 6 -18.87 3.69 51.63
C ASN A 6 -18.38 2.53 50.74
N ASP A 7 -19.12 1.43 50.76
CA ASP A 7 -19.11 0.37 49.76
C ASP A 7 -19.98 0.78 48.56
N ALA A 8 -19.39 1.33 47.49
CA ALA A 8 -20.15 1.64 46.27
C ALA A 8 -19.36 1.53 44.96
N ALA A 9 -18.25 0.79 44.92
CA ALA A 9 -17.43 0.61 43.71
C ALA A 9 -17.51 -0.80 43.07
N GLY A 10 -18.22 -1.75 43.68
CA GLY A 10 -18.16 -3.17 43.29
C GLY A 10 -19.21 -3.68 42.30
N GLN A 11 -20.25 -2.92 41.95
CA GLN A 11 -21.42 -3.48 41.22
C GLN A 11 -21.55 -3.09 39.74
N LYS A 12 -20.70 -2.19 39.21
CA LYS A 12 -20.80 -1.75 37.79
C LYS A 12 -19.96 -2.57 36.80
N LEU A 13 -19.12 -3.50 37.26
CA LEU A 13 -18.23 -4.27 36.38
C LEU A 13 -18.81 -5.62 35.92
N THR A 14 -19.83 -6.15 36.58
CA THR A 14 -20.38 -7.49 36.31
C THR A 14 -21.53 -7.51 35.30
N GLN A 15 -22.08 -6.35 34.92
CA GLN A 15 -23.21 -6.27 33.99
C GLN A 15 -22.77 -6.06 32.53
N ARG A 16 -21.55 -5.57 32.27
CA ARG A 16 -21.02 -5.38 30.90
C ARG A 16 -20.50 -6.66 30.24
N THR A 17 -20.15 -7.69 31.02
CA THR A 17 -19.66 -8.96 30.48
C THR A 17 -20.76 -9.94 30.06
N ARG A 18 -22.03 -9.72 30.45
CA ARG A 18 -23.14 -10.62 30.04
C ARG A 18 -23.78 -10.27 28.69
N HIS A 19 -23.63 -9.04 28.20
CA HIS A 19 -24.18 -8.65 26.89
C HIS A 19 -23.25 -8.96 25.70
N ALA A 20 -21.95 -9.20 25.94
CA ALA A 20 -21.02 -9.60 24.89
C ALA A 20 -21.11 -11.10 24.52
N ALA A 21 -21.62 -11.95 25.42
CA ALA A 21 -21.72 -13.39 25.19
C ALA A 21 -23.00 -13.81 24.43
N ALA A 22 -24.02 -12.96 24.36
CA ALA A 22 -25.29 -13.27 23.68
C ALA A 22 -25.28 -12.95 22.17
N ALA A 23 -24.34 -12.12 21.69
CA ALA A 23 -24.23 -11.73 20.28
C ALA A 23 -23.41 -12.72 19.43
N ALA A 24 -22.67 -13.64 20.06
CA ALA A 24 -21.86 -14.65 19.37
C ALA A 24 -22.60 -15.95 19.04
N ALA A 25 -23.85 -16.11 19.48
CA ALA A 25 -24.62 -17.37 19.36
C ALA A 25 -25.72 -17.34 18.28
N ALA A 26 -25.88 -16.26 17.52
CA ALA A 26 -27.04 -16.06 16.64
C ALA A 26 -26.71 -15.93 15.14
N SER A 27 -25.51 -16.31 14.69
CA SER A 27 -25.19 -16.33 13.27
C SER A 27 -24.48 -17.62 12.87
N GLN A 28 -24.98 -18.23 11.78
CA GLN A 28 -24.46 -19.41 11.07
C GLN A 28 -25.13 -20.76 11.39
N GLN A 29 -26.45 -20.82 11.22
CA GLN A 29 -27.09 -22.00 10.64
C GLN A 29 -27.41 -21.70 9.17
N HIS A 30 -26.53 -22.13 8.26
CA HIS A 30 -26.89 -22.33 6.86
C HIS A 30 -26.74 -23.82 6.54
N PRO A 31 -27.81 -24.49 6.09
CA PRO A 31 -27.74 -25.89 5.68
C PRO A 31 -27.02 -25.97 4.32
N TYR A 32 -25.84 -26.59 4.31
CA TYR A 32 -25.20 -27.03 3.07
C TYR A 32 -26.06 -28.13 2.45
N GLY A 33 -26.66 -27.80 1.30
CA GLY A 33 -27.29 -28.79 0.42
C GLY A 33 -26.27 -29.81 -0.04
N ALA A 34 -26.59 -31.08 0.16
CA ALA A 34 -25.86 -32.22 -0.37
C ALA A 34 -25.90 -32.19 -1.90
N HIS A 35 -24.73 -32.12 -2.55
CA HIS A 35 -24.61 -32.40 -3.97
C HIS A 35 -24.46 -33.92 -4.18
N PRO A 36 -25.22 -34.51 -5.12
CA PRO A 36 -25.18 -35.93 -5.39
C PRO A 36 -23.86 -36.36 -6.06
N TYR A 37 -23.48 -37.58 -5.71
CA TYR A 37 -22.43 -38.42 -6.29
C TYR A 37 -22.27 -38.25 -7.81
N TYR A 38 -21.07 -37.90 -8.25
CA TYR A 38 -20.64 -38.24 -9.61
C TYR A 38 -20.09 -39.65 -9.63
N GLN A 39 -20.76 -40.42 -10.49
CA GLN A 39 -20.61 -41.83 -10.74
C GLN A 39 -19.30 -42.08 -11.51
N GLN A 40 -18.58 -43.05 -10.97
CA GLN A 40 -17.55 -43.91 -11.56
C GLN A 40 -17.68 -44.10 -13.09
N GLY A 41 -16.60 -43.79 -13.82
CA GLY A 41 -16.48 -44.05 -15.26
C GLY A 41 -15.04 -44.42 -15.62
N GLN A 42 -14.80 -45.73 -15.65
CA GLN A 42 -13.80 -46.51 -16.41
C GLN A 42 -12.53 -45.82 -16.95
N ALA A 43 -11.38 -46.35 -16.51
CA ALA A 43 -10.09 -46.14 -17.15
C ALA A 43 -10.05 -46.80 -18.54
N PRO A 44 -9.69 -46.08 -19.62
CA PRO A 44 -9.33 -46.72 -20.87
C PRO A 44 -7.88 -47.20 -20.82
N GLU A 45 -7.75 -48.51 -20.96
CA GLU A 45 -6.79 -49.27 -21.76
C GLU A 45 -5.58 -48.52 -22.35
N VAL A 46 -4.39 -49.01 -21.99
CA VAL A 46 -3.08 -48.56 -22.47
C VAL A 46 -2.91 -48.96 -23.94
N ALA A 47 -3.16 -48.01 -24.85
CA ALA A 47 -2.85 -48.18 -26.28
C ALA A 47 -1.36 -47.94 -26.57
N ALA A 48 -0.81 -48.83 -27.38
CA ALA A 48 0.57 -48.95 -27.84
C ALA A 48 1.13 -47.67 -28.53
N PRO A 49 2.46 -47.52 -28.65
CA PRO A 49 3.09 -46.33 -29.23
C PRO A 49 2.85 -46.28 -30.75
N MET A 50 1.90 -45.44 -31.17
CA MET A 50 1.73 -45.07 -32.56
C MET A 50 2.79 -44.04 -32.99
N THR A 51 3.53 -44.43 -34.01
CA THR A 51 4.48 -43.65 -34.81
C THR A 51 3.84 -42.34 -35.29
N ARG A 52 4.42 -41.21 -34.88
CA ARG A 52 3.95 -39.86 -35.21
C ARG A 52 4.41 -39.48 -36.63
N ALA A 53 3.52 -39.62 -37.60
CA ALA A 53 3.62 -38.99 -38.92
C ALA A 53 2.59 -37.85 -39.01
N GLY A 54 3.00 -36.70 -39.54
CA GLY A 54 2.10 -35.61 -39.97
C GLY A 54 1.86 -34.52 -38.92
N GLY A 55 2.51 -33.37 -39.10
CA GLY A 55 2.38 -32.17 -38.27
C GLY A 55 1.07 -31.42 -38.50
N GLU A 56 -0.03 -31.94 -37.98
CA GLU A 56 -1.22 -31.14 -37.68
C GLU A 56 -1.01 -30.41 -36.36
N GLY A 57 -1.17 -29.09 -36.38
CA GLY A 57 -0.78 -28.17 -35.31
C GLY A 57 -1.29 -28.63 -33.94
N ALA A 58 -0.35 -28.92 -33.03
CA ALA A 58 -0.69 -29.24 -31.66
C ALA A 58 -1.65 -28.16 -31.11
N PRO A 59 -2.78 -28.55 -30.49
CA PRO A 59 -3.74 -27.59 -29.95
C PRO A 59 -3.00 -26.61 -29.04
N PRO A 60 -3.31 -25.30 -29.12
CA PRO A 60 -2.61 -24.31 -28.32
C PRO A 60 -2.68 -24.72 -26.84
N PRO A 61 -1.58 -24.56 -26.09
CA PRO A 61 -1.52 -25.05 -24.73
C PRO A 61 -2.67 -24.44 -23.90
N PRO A 62 -3.29 -25.20 -22.97
CA PRO A 62 -4.59 -24.90 -22.37
C PRO A 62 -4.70 -23.52 -21.68
N HIS A 63 -3.58 -22.89 -21.32
CA HIS A 63 -3.57 -21.53 -20.77
C HIS A 63 -3.99 -20.44 -21.77
N TRP A 64 -4.00 -20.71 -23.09
CA TRP A 64 -4.44 -19.75 -24.11
C TRP A 64 -5.96 -19.60 -24.18
N GLN A 65 -6.72 -20.52 -23.59
CA GLN A 65 -8.19 -20.48 -23.54
C GLN A 65 -8.74 -19.64 -22.38
N LEU A 66 -7.89 -19.15 -21.48
CA LEU A 66 -8.34 -18.31 -20.38
C LEU A 66 -8.84 -16.95 -20.91
N PRO A 67 -9.98 -16.44 -20.39
CA PRO A 67 -10.41 -15.07 -20.58
C PRO A 67 -9.26 -14.08 -20.40
N VAL A 68 -9.20 -13.07 -21.27
CA VAL A 68 -8.12 -12.07 -21.30
C VAL A 68 -7.94 -11.40 -19.93
N GLU A 69 -9.03 -11.21 -19.20
CA GLU A 69 -9.08 -10.65 -17.85
C GLU A 69 -8.28 -11.48 -16.84
N LEU A 70 -8.49 -12.79 -16.82
CA LEU A 70 -7.79 -13.72 -15.92
C LEU A 70 -6.30 -13.80 -16.27
N ARG A 71 -5.96 -13.77 -17.56
CA ARG A 71 -4.58 -13.74 -18.04
C ARG A 71 -3.87 -12.46 -17.60
N ASN A 72 -4.54 -11.32 -17.72
CA ASN A 72 -4.02 -10.04 -17.23
C ASN A 72 -3.88 -10.05 -15.71
N ALA A 73 -4.84 -10.62 -14.98
CA ALA A 73 -4.78 -10.72 -13.52
C ALA A 73 -3.61 -11.59 -13.03
N ALA A 74 -3.24 -12.63 -13.78
CA ALA A 74 -2.06 -13.46 -13.51
C ALA A 74 -0.73 -12.83 -13.99
N SER A 75 -0.77 -11.73 -14.74
CA SER A 75 0.43 -11.09 -15.29
C SER A 75 1.23 -10.28 -14.25
N ASP A 76 2.44 -9.88 -14.66
CA ASP A 76 3.35 -8.99 -13.94
C ASP A 76 2.98 -7.50 -14.04
N LYS A 77 1.89 -7.17 -14.74
CA LYS A 77 1.48 -5.79 -14.99
C LYS A 77 0.48 -5.31 -13.96
N LEU A 78 0.42 -4.00 -13.75
CA LEU A 78 -0.66 -3.38 -12.98
C LEU A 78 -1.97 -3.58 -13.73
N VAL A 79 -3.00 -4.04 -13.03
CA VAL A 79 -4.34 -4.24 -13.60
C VAL A 79 -5.30 -3.36 -12.84
N LEU A 80 -5.85 -2.38 -13.54
CA LEU A 80 -6.74 -1.38 -12.97
C LEU A 80 -8.08 -1.38 -13.71
N PRO A 81 -9.19 -1.05 -13.02
CA PRO A 81 -10.53 -1.10 -13.59
C PRO A 81 -10.75 0.01 -14.63
N SER A 82 -10.02 1.13 -14.54
CA SER A 82 -10.14 2.22 -15.50
C SER A 82 -8.92 3.13 -15.52
N ARG A 83 -8.79 3.93 -16.59
CA ARG A 83 -7.82 5.04 -16.66
C ARG A 83 -8.08 6.09 -15.60
N ALA A 84 -9.34 6.37 -15.31
CA ALA A 84 -9.73 7.35 -14.29
C ALA A 84 -9.24 6.93 -12.89
N ALA A 85 -9.32 5.64 -12.56
CA ALA A 85 -8.78 5.11 -11.30
C ALA A 85 -7.27 5.31 -11.20
N LEU A 86 -6.51 5.00 -12.28
CA LEU A 86 -5.08 5.27 -12.31
C LEU A 86 -4.79 6.75 -12.12
N THR A 87 -5.43 7.61 -12.92
CA THR A 87 -5.23 9.06 -12.83
C THR A 87 -5.51 9.57 -11.43
N ALA A 88 -6.61 9.15 -10.80
CA ALA A 88 -6.94 9.54 -9.42
C ALA A 88 -5.90 9.07 -8.40
N LEU A 89 -5.45 7.81 -8.49
CA LEU A 89 -4.42 7.27 -7.60
C LEU A 89 -3.05 7.95 -7.80
N LEU A 90 -2.77 8.47 -9.00
CA LEU A 90 -1.55 9.20 -9.28
C LEU A 90 -1.64 10.70 -8.93
N SER A 91 -2.75 11.36 -9.22
CA SER A 91 -2.87 12.81 -9.07
C SER A 91 -3.29 13.22 -7.66
N LEU A 92 -4.21 12.49 -7.03
CA LEU A 92 -4.77 12.91 -5.74
C LEU A 92 -3.70 12.99 -4.64
N PRO A 93 -2.79 11.99 -4.45
CA PRO A 93 -1.72 12.12 -3.47
C PRO A 93 -0.81 13.32 -3.74
N LEU A 94 -0.46 13.58 -5.00
CA LEU A 94 0.38 14.73 -5.38
C LEU A 94 -0.28 16.07 -5.11
N LEU A 95 -1.57 16.19 -5.45
CA LEU A 95 -2.34 17.40 -5.23
C LEU A 95 -2.52 17.68 -3.74
N LEU A 96 -2.79 16.65 -2.93
CA LEU A 96 -2.88 16.78 -1.48
C LEU A 96 -1.54 17.13 -0.85
N TRP A 97 -0.45 16.50 -1.32
CA TRP A 97 0.90 16.82 -0.89
C TRP A 97 1.30 18.26 -1.21
N ALA A 98 1.16 18.68 -2.47
CA ALA A 98 1.44 20.04 -2.91
C ALA A 98 0.53 21.06 -2.23
N GLY A 99 -0.76 20.73 -2.05
CA GLY A 99 -1.72 21.54 -1.32
C GLY A 99 -1.35 21.73 0.14
N ALA A 100 -0.91 20.68 0.83
CA ALA A 100 -0.46 20.75 2.23
C ALA A 100 0.79 21.64 2.38
N VAL A 101 1.81 21.44 1.53
CA VAL A 101 3.02 22.28 1.54
C VAL A 101 2.68 23.73 1.18
N GLY A 102 1.87 23.94 0.14
CA GLY A 102 1.44 25.26 -0.31
C GLY A 102 0.63 26.00 0.76
N ALA A 103 -0.32 25.33 1.40
CA ALA A 103 -1.08 25.90 2.51
C ALA A 103 -0.16 26.27 3.69
N GLY A 104 0.85 25.45 3.99
CA GLY A 104 1.85 25.78 5.01
C GLY A 104 2.64 27.03 4.66
N CYS A 105 3.04 27.17 3.38
CA CYS A 105 3.72 28.38 2.89
C CYS A 105 2.84 29.63 2.94
N LEU A 106 1.56 29.51 2.62
CA LEU A 106 0.60 30.62 2.68
C LEU A 106 0.29 31.06 4.11
N HIS A 107 0.31 30.13 5.05
CA HIS A 107 0.12 30.39 6.48
C HIS A 107 1.46 30.60 7.22
N TRP A 108 2.55 30.82 6.49
CA TRP A 108 3.89 30.89 7.07
C TRP A 108 3.97 31.95 8.17
N GLU A 109 4.46 31.51 9.33
CA GLU A 109 4.70 32.37 10.49
C GLU A 109 6.20 32.54 10.67
N SER A 110 6.70 33.74 10.41
CA SER A 110 8.12 34.08 10.55
C SER A 110 8.58 34.08 12.00
N GLU A 111 7.66 34.34 12.93
CA GLU A 111 7.89 34.40 14.36
C GLU A 111 7.06 33.34 15.07
N LEU A 112 7.70 32.51 15.88
CA LEU A 112 7.01 31.57 16.76
C LEU A 112 6.40 32.33 17.95
N PRO A 113 5.29 31.83 18.54
CA PRO A 113 4.67 32.45 19.71
C PRO A 113 5.68 32.75 20.83
N ASP A 114 5.60 33.96 21.40
CA ASP A 114 6.43 34.56 22.45
C ASP A 114 7.56 33.69 23.03
N GLY A 115 8.73 33.75 22.38
CA GLY A 115 9.98 33.18 22.91
C GLY A 115 10.15 31.68 22.75
N ALA A 116 9.21 30.97 22.12
CA ALA A 116 9.37 29.56 21.83
C ALA A 116 10.49 29.34 20.80
N SER A 117 11.46 28.49 21.14
CA SER A 117 12.44 28.05 20.15
C SER A 117 11.77 27.07 19.16
N LYS A 118 12.29 26.98 17.93
CA LYS A 118 11.84 25.95 16.96
C LYS A 118 11.91 24.53 17.53
N ARG A 119 12.75 24.28 18.55
CA ARG A 119 12.87 22.97 19.20
C ARG A 119 11.76 22.70 20.21
N ASP A 120 11.23 23.75 20.82
CA ASP A 120 10.27 23.69 21.93
C ASP A 120 8.83 23.90 21.48
N PHE A 121 8.61 24.40 20.26
CA PHE A 121 7.28 24.57 19.69
C PHE A 121 6.59 23.22 19.45
N GLU A 122 5.41 23.05 20.06
CA GLU A 122 4.57 21.85 19.92
C GLU A 122 3.42 22.10 18.94
N HIS A 123 3.44 21.42 17.79
CA HIS A 123 2.31 21.39 16.86
C HIS A 123 1.47 20.12 17.07
N PRO A 124 0.20 20.06 16.60
CA PRO A 124 -0.70 18.93 16.85
C PRO A 124 -0.18 17.54 16.40
N LEU A 125 0.79 17.51 15.49
CA LEU A 125 1.40 16.30 14.95
C LEU A 125 2.83 16.05 15.43
N ILE A 126 3.30 16.78 16.44
CA ILE A 126 4.68 16.62 16.94
C ILE A 126 4.93 15.22 17.50
N TRP A 127 3.89 14.56 18.01
CA TRP A 127 3.99 13.16 18.47
C TRP A 127 4.32 12.24 17.29
N PHE A 128 3.73 12.47 16.12
CA PHE A 128 3.96 11.69 14.92
C PHE A 128 5.37 11.95 14.40
N ASP A 129 5.77 13.22 14.29
CA ASP A 129 7.14 13.59 13.90
C ASP A 129 8.19 12.93 14.82
N ARG A 130 8.12 13.21 16.13
CA ARG A 130 9.12 12.76 17.10
C ARG A 130 9.17 11.25 17.30
N ARG A 131 8.01 10.58 17.36
CA ARG A 131 7.94 9.14 17.73
C ARG A 131 7.94 8.22 16.51
N VAL A 132 7.41 8.69 15.39
CA VAL A 132 7.19 7.85 14.20
C VAL A 132 8.11 8.29 13.07
N PHE A 133 7.98 9.52 12.60
CA PHE A 133 8.63 9.94 11.37
C PHE A 133 10.15 10.08 11.48
N ARG A 134 10.68 10.68 12.56
CA ARG A 134 12.13 10.77 12.75
C ARG A 134 12.81 9.44 12.98
N VAL A 135 12.12 8.52 13.68
CA VAL A 135 12.69 7.21 14.05
C VAL A 135 12.55 6.22 12.90
N TRP A 136 11.38 6.17 12.28
CA TRP A 136 10.99 5.12 11.32
C TRP A 136 10.74 5.65 9.92
N GLY A 137 10.81 6.95 9.66
CA GLY A 137 10.40 7.59 8.41
C GLY A 137 10.90 6.90 7.14
N PRO A 138 12.21 6.59 7.02
CA PRO A 138 12.73 5.87 5.85
C PRO A 138 12.17 4.45 5.68
N LEU A 139 11.73 3.82 6.78
CA LEU A 139 11.23 2.44 6.82
C LEU A 139 9.70 2.35 6.75
N LEU A 140 8.96 3.45 6.96
CA LEU A 140 7.49 3.45 6.94
C LEU A 140 6.90 2.83 5.67
N PRO A 141 7.42 3.10 4.45
CA PRO A 141 6.86 2.48 3.24
C PRO A 141 7.09 0.96 3.15
N LEU A 142 8.01 0.41 3.95
CA LEU A 142 8.23 -1.04 3.99
C LEU A 142 7.05 -1.77 4.62
N LEU A 143 6.26 -1.13 5.47
CA LEU A 143 5.11 -1.79 6.11
C LEU A 143 4.06 -2.25 5.08
N PRO A 144 3.46 -1.37 4.25
CA PRO A 144 2.51 -1.82 3.23
C PRO A 144 3.15 -2.76 2.20
N PHE A 145 4.42 -2.54 1.86
CA PHE A 145 5.19 -3.46 1.00
C PHE A 145 5.26 -4.88 1.59
N LEU A 146 5.62 -5.02 2.87
CA LEU A 146 5.71 -6.32 3.55
C LEU A 146 4.33 -6.99 3.66
N ILE A 147 3.27 -6.22 3.92
CA ILE A 147 1.89 -6.73 3.90
C ILE A 147 1.55 -7.33 2.53
N ARG A 148 1.90 -6.62 1.45
CA ARG A 148 1.65 -7.08 0.07
C ARG A 148 2.47 -8.32 -0.29
N VAL A 149 3.75 -8.37 0.11
CA VAL A 149 4.59 -9.57 -0.07
C VAL A 149 4.04 -10.75 0.75
N ALA A 150 3.58 -10.52 1.97
CA ALA A 150 2.94 -11.55 2.78
C ALA A 150 1.64 -12.05 2.12
N ALA A 151 0.84 -11.16 1.52
CA ALA A 151 -0.39 -11.52 0.82
C ALA A 151 -0.16 -12.48 -0.37
N LEU A 152 1.00 -12.37 -1.05
CA LEU A 152 1.39 -13.33 -2.10
C LEU A 152 1.55 -14.76 -1.56
N ASN A 153 2.00 -14.90 -0.31
CA ASN A 153 2.21 -16.19 0.36
C ASN A 153 0.93 -16.78 0.98
N LEU A 154 -0.11 -15.97 1.19
CA LEU A 154 -1.41 -16.44 1.70
C LEU A 154 -2.22 -17.23 0.65
N ARG A 155 -1.85 -17.14 -0.62
CA ARG A 155 -2.47 -17.93 -1.69
C ARG A 155 -2.08 -19.40 -1.54
N ARG A 156 -3.07 -20.25 -1.23
CA ARG A 156 -2.86 -21.68 -0.90
C ARG A 156 -2.10 -22.41 -2.01
N ARG A 157 -1.29 -23.40 -1.60
CA ARG A 157 -0.62 -24.34 -2.53
C ARG A 157 -1.67 -25.07 -3.36
N PRO A 158 -1.39 -25.39 -4.64
CA PRO A 158 -2.32 -26.15 -5.47
C PRO A 158 -2.70 -27.45 -4.76
N GLN A 159 -4.00 -27.77 -4.72
CA GLN A 159 -4.41 -29.12 -4.37
C GLN A 159 -3.91 -30.07 -5.47
N PRO A 160 -3.34 -31.24 -5.14
CA PRO A 160 -3.00 -32.24 -6.14
C PRO A 160 -4.27 -32.63 -6.90
N GLY A 161 -4.29 -32.41 -8.23
CA GLY A 161 -5.44 -32.65 -9.10
C GLY A 161 -6.34 -31.43 -9.39
N GLY A 162 -6.09 -30.29 -8.75
CA GLY A 162 -6.75 -29.01 -9.09
C GLY A 162 -6.12 -28.36 -10.32
N GLY A 163 -6.94 -27.67 -11.13
CA GLY A 163 -6.52 -27.03 -12.38
C GLY A 163 -5.38 -26.00 -12.25
N VAL A 164 -5.03 -25.37 -13.37
CA VAL A 164 -3.92 -24.38 -13.47
C VAL A 164 -4.13 -23.25 -12.44
N LEU A 165 -3.23 -23.18 -11.46
CA LEU A 165 -3.31 -22.20 -10.39
C LEU A 165 -2.79 -20.85 -10.89
N LEU A 166 -3.70 -19.89 -11.08
CA LEU A 166 -3.38 -18.53 -11.53
C LEU A 166 -2.91 -17.69 -10.35
N ARG A 167 -1.59 -17.45 -10.27
CA ARG A 167 -0.99 -16.53 -9.30
C ARG A 167 -0.51 -15.26 -9.99
N PRO A 168 -0.69 -14.08 -9.36
CA PRO A 168 0.01 -12.88 -9.76
C PRO A 168 1.54 -13.10 -9.72
N ALA A 169 2.25 -12.57 -10.70
CA ALA A 169 3.70 -12.67 -10.72
C ALA A 169 4.34 -11.85 -9.59
N ALA A 170 5.29 -12.44 -8.87
CA ALA A 170 6.03 -11.77 -7.79
C ALA A 170 6.98 -10.66 -8.30
N SER A 171 7.22 -10.58 -9.62
CA SER A 171 8.12 -9.62 -10.25
C SER A 171 7.74 -8.16 -9.97
N LEU A 172 6.45 -7.85 -9.82
CA LEU A 172 6.00 -6.50 -9.48
C LEU A 172 6.40 -6.08 -8.06
N ALA A 173 6.40 -7.03 -7.10
CA ALA A 173 6.92 -6.78 -5.77
C ALA A 173 8.44 -6.55 -5.79
N VAL A 174 9.18 -7.36 -6.56
CA VAL A 174 10.63 -7.18 -6.72
C VAL A 174 10.95 -5.81 -7.33
N GLN A 175 10.25 -5.41 -8.40
CA GLN A 175 10.43 -4.10 -9.04
C GLN A 175 10.15 -2.93 -8.09
N ALA A 176 9.09 -3.04 -7.27
CA ALA A 176 8.79 -2.04 -6.25
C ALA A 176 9.92 -1.95 -5.22
N GLY A 177 10.41 -3.09 -4.71
CA GLY A 177 11.53 -3.15 -3.78
C GLY A 177 12.82 -2.53 -4.34
N LEU A 178 13.14 -2.80 -5.61
CA LEU A 178 14.27 -2.16 -6.30
C LEU A 178 14.09 -0.64 -6.41
N THR A 179 12.88 -0.19 -6.76
CA THR A 179 12.55 1.24 -6.84
C THR A 179 12.74 1.92 -5.48
N TYR A 180 12.30 1.28 -4.39
CA TYR A 180 12.49 1.82 -3.03
C TYR A 180 13.96 1.84 -2.62
N GLY A 181 14.73 0.80 -2.98
CA GLY A 181 16.18 0.78 -2.79
C GLY A 181 16.86 1.96 -3.49
N ILE A 182 16.50 2.25 -4.75
CA ILE A 182 17.02 3.40 -5.50
C ILE A 182 16.63 4.72 -4.80
N ILE A 183 15.38 4.87 -4.39
CA ILE A 183 14.92 6.07 -3.66
C ILE A 183 15.72 6.28 -2.37
N ILE A 184 15.96 5.20 -1.59
CA ILE A 184 16.78 5.26 -0.37
C ILE A 184 18.21 5.71 -0.69
N VAL A 185 18.84 5.16 -1.73
CA VAL A 185 20.20 5.55 -2.13
C VAL A 185 20.23 7.03 -2.54
N VAL A 186 19.32 7.48 -3.39
CA VAL A 186 19.23 8.90 -3.81
C VAL A 186 19.02 9.80 -2.59
N ARG A 187 18.15 9.40 -1.66
CA ARG A 187 17.91 10.11 -0.41
C ARG A 187 19.18 10.28 0.42
N LEU A 188 19.97 9.21 0.59
CA LEU A 188 21.23 9.24 1.34
C LEU A 188 22.27 10.15 0.65
N LEU A 189 22.35 10.10 -0.68
CA LEU A 189 23.24 10.97 -1.45
C LEU A 189 22.85 12.44 -1.32
N LEU A 190 21.57 12.78 -1.44
CA LEU A 190 21.08 14.15 -1.27
C LEU A 190 21.32 14.65 0.16
N TYR A 191 21.09 13.82 1.17
CA TYR A 191 21.36 14.18 2.56
C TYR A 191 22.86 14.41 2.80
N GLY A 192 23.72 13.50 2.32
CA GLY A 192 25.17 13.66 2.42
C GLY A 192 25.68 14.92 1.70
N GLY A 193 25.16 15.19 0.50
CA GLY A 193 25.45 16.40 -0.26
C GLY A 193 24.99 17.66 0.45
N HIS A 194 23.80 17.65 1.05
CA HIS A 194 23.27 18.76 1.86
C HIS A 194 24.19 19.06 3.05
N VAL A 195 24.57 18.04 3.83
CA VAL A 195 25.48 18.20 4.97
C VAL A 195 26.86 18.73 4.53
N ALA A 196 27.39 18.26 3.40
CA ALA A 196 28.65 18.74 2.87
C ALA A 196 28.59 20.22 2.45
N LEU A 197 27.52 20.63 1.75
CA LEU A 197 27.30 22.03 1.35
C LEU A 197 27.09 22.94 2.56
N GLN A 198 26.34 22.49 3.56
CA GLN A 198 26.12 23.24 4.79
C GLN A 198 27.43 23.49 5.53
N ARG A 199 28.32 22.49 5.60
CA ARG A 199 29.65 22.63 6.23
C ARG A 199 30.61 23.51 5.43
N GLY A 200 30.57 23.45 4.11
CA GLY A 200 31.49 24.17 3.24
C GLY A 200 31.10 25.62 2.98
N ALA A 201 29.83 25.88 2.68
CA ALA A 201 29.33 27.17 2.21
C ALA A 201 28.34 27.85 3.18
N GLY A 202 27.82 27.14 4.19
CA GLY A 202 26.85 27.70 5.14
C GLY A 202 25.48 28.03 4.54
N VAL A 203 25.15 27.51 3.36
CA VAL A 203 23.91 27.84 2.61
C VAL A 203 22.85 26.75 2.80
N TYR A 204 21.61 27.18 3.09
CA TYR A 204 20.42 26.34 3.05
C TYR A 204 19.64 26.65 1.76
N LEU A 205 19.62 25.70 0.82
CA LEU A 205 18.95 25.88 -0.48
C LEU A 205 17.52 25.34 -0.50
N VAL A 206 17.28 24.30 0.30
CA VAL A 206 16.05 23.50 0.30
C VAL A 206 15.77 23.02 1.72
N SER A 207 14.49 22.91 2.08
CA SER A 207 14.08 22.18 3.28
C SER A 207 14.40 20.69 3.10
N ASP A 208 15.36 20.20 3.88
CA ASP A 208 15.74 18.79 3.96
C ASP A 208 14.54 17.94 4.40
N HIS A 209 13.78 18.38 5.40
CA HIS A 209 12.61 17.65 5.91
C HIS A 209 11.57 17.43 4.81
N LEU A 210 11.19 18.48 4.07
CA LEU A 210 10.19 18.35 3.00
C LEU A 210 10.71 17.55 1.80
N LEU A 211 11.98 17.72 1.44
CA LEU A 211 12.59 16.97 0.34
C LEU A 211 12.67 15.47 0.67
N LEU A 212 13.08 15.12 1.89
CA LEU A 212 13.16 13.73 2.35
C LEU A 212 11.76 13.12 2.53
N ALA A 213 10.77 13.91 2.95
CA ALA A 213 9.38 13.47 3.03
C ALA A 213 8.77 13.21 1.64
N ALA A 214 9.16 13.96 0.60
CA ALA A 214 8.74 13.68 -0.77
C ALA A 214 9.11 12.26 -1.24
N SER A 215 10.26 11.74 -0.80
CA SER A 215 10.68 10.37 -1.08
C SER A 215 9.74 9.34 -0.45
N VAL A 216 9.24 9.62 0.77
CA VAL A 216 8.32 8.75 1.51
C VAL A 216 6.94 8.79 0.86
N VAL A 217 6.45 9.97 0.46
CA VAL A 217 5.20 10.13 -0.29
C VAL A 217 5.25 9.32 -1.60
N ALA A 218 6.37 9.38 -2.34
CA ALA A 218 6.52 8.63 -3.59
C ALA A 218 6.38 7.11 -3.38
N CYS A 219 7.00 6.56 -2.34
CA CYS A 219 6.88 5.13 -2.01
C CYS A 219 5.46 4.74 -1.55
N PHE A 220 4.80 5.55 -0.74
CA PHE A 220 3.41 5.28 -0.34
C PHE A 220 2.44 5.40 -1.52
N GLN A 221 2.66 6.36 -2.42
CA GLN A 221 1.86 6.51 -3.62
C GLN A 221 1.99 5.29 -4.55
N SER A 222 3.19 4.74 -4.72
CA SER A 222 3.34 3.49 -5.46
C SER A 222 2.68 2.32 -4.74
N GLU A 223 2.80 2.19 -3.43
CA GLU A 223 2.10 1.13 -2.69
C GLU A 223 0.57 1.28 -2.75
N LEU A 224 0.01 2.49 -2.81
CA LEU A 224 -1.42 2.68 -3.06
C LEU A 224 -1.85 2.10 -4.40
N VAL A 225 -1.12 2.41 -5.47
CA VAL A 225 -1.43 1.89 -6.83
C VAL A 225 -1.26 0.38 -6.88
N LEU A 226 -0.18 -0.14 -6.28
CA LEU A 226 0.12 -1.57 -6.24
C LEU A 226 -0.92 -2.34 -5.44
N CYS A 227 -1.28 -1.87 -4.24
CA CYS A 227 -2.30 -2.49 -3.41
C CYS A 227 -3.68 -2.44 -4.10
N PHE A 228 -4.03 -1.32 -4.74
CA PHE A 228 -5.28 -1.23 -5.47
C PHE A 228 -5.35 -2.22 -6.63
N SER A 229 -4.26 -2.33 -7.41
CA SER A 229 -4.13 -3.34 -8.47
C SER A 229 -4.23 -4.76 -7.91
N ASP A 230 -3.51 -5.09 -6.83
CA ASP A 230 -3.49 -6.44 -6.26
C ASP A 230 -4.84 -6.82 -5.63
N ALA A 231 -5.57 -5.86 -5.05
CA ALA A 231 -6.93 -6.05 -4.58
C ALA A 231 -7.88 -6.39 -5.74
N HIS A 232 -7.82 -5.62 -6.84
CA HIS A 232 -8.65 -5.87 -8.03
C HIS A 232 -8.31 -7.20 -8.71
N LYS A 233 -7.02 -7.55 -8.82
CA LYS A 233 -6.59 -8.87 -9.31
C LYS A 233 -7.12 -9.99 -8.43
N SER A 234 -7.14 -9.81 -7.11
CA SER A 234 -7.64 -10.82 -6.18
C SER A 234 -9.15 -11.02 -6.34
N GLU A 235 -9.91 -9.95 -6.61
CA GLU A 235 -11.34 -10.02 -6.93
C GLU A 235 -11.59 -10.80 -8.24
N LEU A 236 -10.86 -10.49 -9.32
CA LEU A 236 -10.97 -11.20 -10.61
C LEU A 236 -10.64 -12.69 -10.48
N LEU A 237 -9.67 -13.03 -9.62
CA LEU A 237 -9.22 -14.40 -9.39
C LEU A 237 -10.04 -15.14 -8.32
N ALA A 238 -11.00 -14.49 -7.64
CA ALA A 238 -11.68 -15.04 -6.47
C ALA A 238 -12.39 -16.38 -6.73
N ARG A 239 -12.92 -16.56 -7.94
CA ARG A 239 -13.59 -17.82 -8.36
C ARG A 239 -12.62 -18.98 -8.62
N HIS A 240 -11.34 -18.68 -8.80
CA HIS A 240 -10.31 -19.63 -9.25
C HIS A 240 -9.22 -19.87 -8.18
N ASP A 241 -9.16 -19.03 -7.15
CA ASP A 241 -8.18 -19.10 -6.08
C ASP A 241 -8.89 -19.01 -4.71
N PRO A 242 -9.04 -20.13 -3.97
CA PRO A 242 -9.68 -20.12 -2.66
C PRO A 242 -8.91 -19.30 -1.61
N GLY A 243 -7.65 -18.94 -1.86
CA GLY A 243 -6.86 -18.03 -1.03
C GLY A 243 -7.04 -16.55 -1.37
N ALA A 244 -7.77 -16.22 -2.44
CA ALA A 244 -7.92 -14.85 -2.91
C ALA A 244 -8.56 -13.93 -1.87
N GLY A 245 -9.53 -14.43 -1.08
CA GLY A 245 -10.19 -13.63 -0.05
C GLY A 245 -9.24 -13.15 1.05
N ALA A 246 -8.41 -14.06 1.59
CA ALA A 246 -7.42 -13.69 2.60
C ALA A 246 -6.35 -12.74 2.04
N ALA A 247 -5.89 -12.98 0.81
CA ALA A 247 -4.95 -12.09 0.13
C ALA A 247 -5.56 -10.70 -0.11
N GLN A 248 -6.83 -10.62 -0.51
CA GLN A 248 -7.54 -9.36 -0.70
C GLN A 248 -7.64 -8.56 0.60
N VAL A 249 -8.03 -9.19 1.71
CA VAL A 249 -8.09 -8.52 3.02
C VAL A 249 -6.73 -7.96 3.44
N ALA A 250 -5.66 -8.73 3.25
CA ALA A 250 -4.30 -8.28 3.56
C ALA A 250 -3.90 -7.06 2.70
N VAL A 251 -4.10 -7.13 1.39
CA VAL A 251 -3.76 -6.02 0.48
C VAL A 251 -4.61 -4.78 0.75
N VAL A 252 -5.91 -4.92 1.03
CA VAL A 252 -6.78 -3.81 1.44
C VAL A 252 -6.29 -3.18 2.76
N SER A 253 -5.81 -3.98 3.70
CA SER A 253 -5.20 -3.46 4.93
C SER A 253 -3.92 -2.66 4.64
N GLY A 254 -3.10 -3.11 3.67
CA GLY A 254 -1.96 -2.37 3.13
C GLY A 254 -2.36 -1.03 2.49
N LEU A 255 -3.46 -1.02 1.71
CA LEU A 255 -4.02 0.19 1.12
C LEU A 255 -4.46 1.19 2.21
N VAL A 256 -5.28 0.74 3.17
CA VAL A 256 -5.83 1.60 4.24
C VAL A 256 -4.71 2.16 5.12
N SER A 257 -3.73 1.34 5.49
CA SER A 257 -2.56 1.80 6.25
C SER A 257 -1.74 2.85 5.47
N SER A 258 -1.56 2.66 4.16
CA SER A 258 -0.88 3.65 3.31
C SER A 258 -1.62 4.99 3.27
N VAL A 259 -2.95 4.97 3.12
CA VAL A 259 -3.77 6.19 3.15
C VAL A 259 -3.63 6.90 4.50
N PHE A 260 -3.75 6.17 5.61
CA PHE A 260 -3.67 6.74 6.95
C PHE A 260 -2.31 7.41 7.19
N VAL A 261 -1.20 6.75 6.84
CA VAL A 261 0.14 7.31 7.00
C VAL A 261 0.33 8.54 6.08
N LEU A 262 -0.17 8.51 4.84
CA LEU A 262 -0.10 9.68 3.95
C LEU A 262 -0.84 10.89 4.52
N VAL A 263 -2.02 10.71 5.11
CA VAL A 263 -2.76 11.82 5.74
C VAL A 263 -1.95 12.43 6.89
N ALA A 264 -1.34 11.60 7.75
CA ALA A 264 -0.48 12.06 8.82
C ALA A 264 0.76 12.80 8.28
N LEU A 265 1.39 12.27 7.23
CA LEU A 265 2.52 12.90 6.56
C LEU A 265 2.15 14.27 5.96
N TYR A 266 0.99 14.40 5.31
CA TYR A 266 0.56 15.69 4.77
C TYR A 266 0.35 16.73 5.87
N GLY A 267 -0.27 16.33 6.98
CA GLY A 267 -0.39 17.20 8.14
C GLY A 267 0.98 17.62 8.70
N ASP A 268 1.92 16.69 8.80
CA ASP A 268 3.28 16.97 9.26
C ASP A 268 4.05 17.90 8.32
N MET A 269 3.92 17.71 7.00
CA MET A 269 4.53 18.58 5.99
C MET A 269 3.91 19.98 5.98
N TYR A 270 2.60 20.10 6.21
CA TYR A 270 1.95 21.39 6.43
C TYR A 270 2.55 22.11 7.64
N CYS A 271 2.69 21.42 8.78
CA CYS A 271 3.29 21.97 9.98
C CYS A 271 4.75 22.40 9.73
N THR A 272 5.52 21.53 9.07
CA THR A 272 6.92 21.78 8.70
C THR A 272 7.05 23.03 7.84
N ALA A 273 6.23 23.15 6.80
CA ALA A 273 6.24 24.28 5.89
C ALA A 273 5.81 25.60 6.57
N ARG A 274 4.85 25.53 7.50
CA ARG A 274 4.31 26.70 8.20
C ARG A 274 5.28 27.32 9.20
N TRP A 275 5.98 26.51 9.98
CA TRP A 275 6.71 26.99 11.17
C TRP A 275 8.23 26.83 11.11
N TYR A 276 8.77 25.94 10.27
CA TYR A 276 10.17 25.55 10.38
C TYR A 276 11.07 26.14 9.28
N HIS A 277 10.53 26.38 8.09
CA HIS A 277 11.32 26.75 6.91
C HIS A 277 10.72 27.94 6.17
N HIS A 278 11.57 28.68 5.47
CA HIS A 278 11.14 29.79 4.63
C HIS A 278 10.33 29.29 3.42
N PRO A 279 9.27 29.99 2.97
CA PRO A 279 8.44 29.55 1.85
C PRO A 279 9.22 29.24 0.58
N GLY A 280 10.26 30.04 0.28
CA GLY A 280 11.15 29.78 -0.86
C GLY A 280 11.87 28.43 -0.78
N GLU A 281 12.35 28.04 0.40
CA GLU A 281 12.99 26.74 0.63
C GLU A 281 11.97 25.60 0.47
N ASN A 282 10.74 25.81 0.95
CA ASN A 282 9.66 24.83 0.86
C ASN A 282 9.22 24.58 -0.59
N LEU A 283 9.05 25.65 -1.37
CA LEU A 283 8.68 25.57 -2.78
C LEU A 283 9.81 24.94 -3.61
N ALA A 284 11.07 25.27 -3.31
CA ALA A 284 12.22 24.62 -3.93
C ALA A 284 12.26 23.12 -3.61
N SER A 285 12.03 22.73 -2.35
CA SER A 285 11.92 21.32 -1.95
C SER A 285 10.76 20.60 -2.61
N LEU A 286 9.61 21.26 -2.76
CA LEU A 286 8.44 20.71 -3.45
C LEU A 286 8.77 20.41 -4.91
N GLY A 287 9.34 21.37 -5.63
CA GLY A 287 9.74 21.22 -7.03
C GLY A 287 10.82 20.14 -7.21
N LEU A 288 11.88 20.20 -6.40
CA LEU A 288 12.96 19.21 -6.46
C LEU A 288 12.48 17.80 -6.09
N GLY A 289 11.66 17.68 -5.05
CA GLY A 289 11.07 16.41 -4.64
C GLY A 289 10.14 15.82 -5.71
N ALA A 290 9.39 16.66 -6.41
CA ALA A 290 8.54 16.24 -7.52
C ALA A 290 9.38 15.68 -8.68
N VAL A 291 10.48 16.35 -9.03
CA VAL A 291 11.35 15.92 -10.13
C VAL A 291 12.16 14.67 -9.77
N VAL A 292 12.75 14.64 -8.59
CA VAL A 292 13.71 13.58 -8.21
C VAL A 292 13.01 12.30 -7.75
N PHE A 293 11.90 12.41 -7.02
CA PHE A 293 11.23 11.24 -6.44
C PHE A 293 9.90 10.92 -7.12
N GLN A 294 9.03 11.90 -7.31
CA GLN A 294 7.67 11.62 -7.81
C GLN A 294 7.68 11.25 -9.29
N LEU A 295 8.28 12.08 -10.15
CA LEU A 295 8.24 11.90 -11.60
C LEU A 295 8.77 10.52 -12.05
N PRO A 296 9.91 10.00 -11.55
CA PRO A 296 10.38 8.66 -11.91
C PRO A 296 9.39 7.56 -11.52
N VAL A 297 8.80 7.65 -10.32
CA VAL A 297 7.81 6.68 -9.83
C VAL A 297 6.54 6.74 -10.68
N LEU A 298 6.05 7.94 -11.01
CA LEU A 298 4.89 8.12 -11.90
C LEU A 298 5.13 7.51 -13.27
N VAL A 299 6.28 7.80 -13.89
CA VAL A 299 6.63 7.27 -15.22
C VAL A 299 6.73 5.74 -15.17
N TRP A 300 7.33 5.19 -14.11
CA TRP A 300 7.38 3.74 -13.91
C TRP A 300 5.98 3.13 -13.78
N LEU A 301 5.13 3.65 -12.91
CA LEU A 301 3.75 3.16 -12.70
C LEU A 301 2.92 3.23 -13.99
N MET A 302 3.00 4.34 -14.74
CA MET A 302 2.30 4.49 -16.02
C MET A 302 2.75 3.46 -17.05
N ARG A 303 4.05 3.11 -17.08
CA ARG A 303 4.59 2.07 -17.98
C ARG A 303 4.17 0.65 -17.59
N GLN A 304 3.84 0.41 -16.32
CA GLN A 304 3.37 -0.90 -15.85
C GLN A 304 1.85 -1.07 -15.96
N ALA A 305 1.09 0.01 -16.16
CA ALA A 305 -0.37 0.00 -16.21
C ALA A 305 -0.93 -0.71 -17.45
N ARG A 306 -1.86 -1.64 -17.20
CA ARG A 306 -2.80 -2.19 -18.18
C ARG A 306 -4.22 -1.99 -17.70
N PHE A 307 -5.13 -1.77 -18.66
CA PHE A 307 -6.54 -1.55 -18.40
C PHE A 307 -7.33 -2.75 -18.89
N VAL A 308 -8.27 -3.20 -18.07
CA VAL A 308 -9.26 -4.20 -18.50
C VAL A 308 -10.39 -3.45 -19.20
N PRO A 309 -10.81 -3.86 -20.42
CA PRO A 309 -12.00 -3.30 -21.04
C PRO A 309 -13.21 -3.49 -20.12
N ALA A 310 -14.09 -2.49 -20.01
CA ALA A 310 -15.37 -2.70 -19.36
C ALA A 310 -16.17 -3.74 -20.18
N ALA A 311 -16.64 -4.79 -19.51
CA ALA A 311 -17.49 -5.82 -20.11
C ALA A 311 -18.91 -5.30 -20.38
#